data_AF-A0A6I1FWH5-F1
#
_entry.id   AF-A0A6I1FWH5-F1
#
_cell.length_a   1.000
_cell.length_b   1.000
_cell.length_c   1.000
_cell.angle_alpha   90.00
_cell.angle_beta   90.00
_cell.angle_gamma   90.00
#
_symmetry.space_group_name_H-M   'P 1'
#
loop_
_entity.id
_entity.type
_entity.pdbx_description
1 polymer ?
#
loop_
_entity_poly.entity_id
_entity_poly.type
_entity_poly.pdbx_seq_one_letter_code
_entity_poly.pdbx_strand_id
1 'polypeptide(L)' 'MKDDAPRPQERGAIFDGVKVGRPATGGLLDAGYTSLDDLPDDLHELLAIHGVGPRAVELLREKRGHQPG' A
#
# COMPACT_ATOMS: atom_id res chain seq x y z
N MET A 1 -27.56 -17.23 -13.50
CA MET A 1 -26.39 -16.53 -14.07
C MET A 1 -25.58 -16.07 -12.86
N LYS A 2 -24.32 -16.53 -12.75
CA LYS A 2 -23.53 -16.45 -11.52
C LYS A 2 -23.18 -15.00 -11.18
N ASP A 3 -23.23 -14.70 -9.90
CA ASP A 3 -22.94 -13.43 -9.26
C ASP A 3 -21.62 -12.81 -9.74
N ASP A 4 -21.73 -11.82 -10.63
CA ASP A 4 -20.66 -10.85 -10.92
C ASP A 4 -20.71 -9.76 -9.85
N ALA A 5 -20.54 -10.16 -8.58
CA ALA A 5 -20.39 -9.20 -7.50
C ALA A 5 -18.97 -8.62 -7.60
N PRO A 6 -18.79 -7.29 -7.72
CA PRO A 6 -17.47 -6.70 -7.69
C PRO A 6 -16.77 -7.13 -6.39
N ARG A 7 -15.58 -7.73 -6.54
CA ARG A 7 -14.79 -8.23 -5.42
C ARG A 7 -14.55 -7.06 -4.44
N PRO A 8 -14.69 -7.24 -3.12
CA PRO A 8 -14.55 -6.15 -2.15
C PRO A 8 -13.16 -5.48 -2.11
N GLN A 9 -12.20 -5.90 -2.93
CA GLN A 9 -10.89 -5.25 -3.07
C GLN A 9 -10.95 -3.89 -3.80
N GLU A 10 -12.05 -3.53 -4.48
CA GLU A 10 -12.13 -2.30 -5.28
C GLU A 10 -12.41 -1.00 -4.49
N ARG A 11 -12.72 -1.08 -3.19
CA ARG A 11 -12.80 0.11 -2.32
C ARG A 11 -11.43 0.41 -1.74
N GLY A 12 -10.50 0.81 -2.62
CA GLY A 12 -9.09 0.98 -2.32
C GLY A 12 -8.84 2.04 -1.26
N ALA A 13 -8.24 1.66 -0.14
CA ALA A 13 -7.55 2.63 0.70
C ALA A 13 -6.32 3.13 -0.06
N ILE A 14 -6.12 4.45 0.03
CA ILE A 14 -5.02 5.17 -0.60
C ILE A 14 -4.05 5.52 0.52
N PHE A 15 -2.78 5.13 0.35
CA PHE A 15 -1.68 5.58 1.20
C PHE A 15 -0.88 6.60 0.40
N ASP A 16 -0.95 7.88 0.79
CA ASP A 16 -0.18 8.96 0.15
C ASP A 16 -0.25 8.98 -1.40
N GLY A 17 -1.47 8.88 -1.92
CA GLY A 17 -1.73 8.82 -3.37
C GLY A 17 -1.49 7.44 -4.02
N VAL A 18 -1.05 6.42 -3.28
CA VAL A 18 -0.82 5.06 -3.76
C VAL A 18 -1.97 4.14 -3.37
N LYS A 19 -2.55 3.44 -4.36
CA LYS A 19 -3.64 2.47 -4.14
C LYS A 19 -3.09 1.12 -3.67
N VAL A 20 -2.66 1.04 -2.40
CA VAL A 20 -2.11 -0.19 -1.79
C VAL A 20 -3.18 -1.11 -1.19
N GLY A 21 -4.42 -0.64 -1.06
CA GLY A 21 -5.55 -1.41 -0.53
C GLY A 21 -5.71 -1.29 0.99
N ARG A 22 -6.91 -1.58 1.49
CA ARG A 22 -7.30 -1.42 2.92
C ARG A 22 -6.37 -2.10 3.94
N PRO A 23 -5.97 -3.38 3.77
CA PRO A 23 -5.11 -4.03 4.77
C PRO A 23 -3.71 -3.40 4.81
N ALA A 24 -3.15 -3.02 3.67
CA ALA A 24 -1.84 -2.40 3.62
C ALA A 24 -1.88 -0.97 4.19
N THR A 25 -2.86 -0.15 3.81
CA THR A 25 -3.02 1.19 4.39
C THR A 25 -3.24 1.12 5.90
N GLY A 26 -4.05 0.17 6.38
CA GLY A 26 -4.26 -0.06 7.81
C GLY A 26 -2.98 -0.45 8.54
N GLY A 27 -2.23 -1.41 8.00
CA GLY A 27 -0.95 -1.84 8.57
C GLY A 27 0.09 -0.72 8.62
N LEU A 28 0.20 0.08 7.56
CA LEU A 28 1.12 1.22 7.52
C LEU A 28 0.77 2.27 8.57
N LEU A 29 -0.52 2.63 8.70
CA LEU A 29 -0.98 3.58 9.71
C LEU A 29 -0.81 3.06 11.14
N ASP A 30 -1.06 1.77 11.37
CA ASP A 30 -0.88 1.12 12.67
C ASP A 30 0.61 1.08 13.08
N ALA A 31 1.50 0.89 12.10
CA ALA A 31 2.95 0.99 12.27
C ALA A 31 3.46 2.44 12.45
N GLY A 32 2.58 3.45 12.32
CA GLY A 32 2.89 4.87 12.51
C GLY A 32 3.26 5.63 11.24
N TYR A 33 3.29 4.97 10.08
CA TYR A 33 3.61 5.62 8.81
C TYR A 33 2.43 6.41 8.29
N THR A 34 2.67 7.66 7.91
CA THR A 34 1.60 8.56 7.40
C THR A 34 1.81 9.06 5.97
N SER A 35 3.03 8.96 5.43
CA SER A 35 3.38 9.37 4.07
C SER A 35 4.47 8.48 3.47
N LEU A 36 4.75 8.62 2.17
CA LEU A 36 5.86 7.92 1.50
C LEU A 36 7.24 8.34 2.02
N ASP A 37 7.40 9.61 2.43
CA ASP A 37 8.64 10.14 3.02
C ASP A 37 8.95 9.55 4.41
N ASP A 38 7.92 9.08 5.12
CA ASP A 38 8.04 8.41 6.42
C ASP A 38 8.47 6.94 6.30
N LEU A 39 8.34 6.36 5.10
CA LEU A 39 8.71 4.98 4.87
C LEU A 39 10.24 4.80 4.92
N PRO A 40 10.73 3.65 5.41
CA PRO A 40 12.14 3.33 5.39
C PRO A 40 12.69 3.31 3.96
N ASP A 41 14.00 3.53 3.81
CA ASP A 41 14.68 3.43 2.52
C ASP A 41 14.56 2.03 1.91
N ASP A 42 14.64 0.99 2.74
CA ASP A 42 14.34 -0.38 2.35
C ASP A 42 12.85 -0.71 2.53
N LEU A 43 12.10 -0.61 1.44
CA LEU A 43 10.67 -0.94 1.44
C LEU A 43 10.37 -2.43 1.67
N HIS A 44 11.37 -3.33 1.60
CA HIS A 44 11.16 -4.74 1.97
C HIS A 44 10.85 -4.92 3.45
N GLU A 45 11.30 -4.00 4.32
CA GLU A 45 10.98 -4.06 5.76
C GLU A 45 9.48 -3.96 6.02
N LEU A 46 8.74 -3.28 5.13
CA LEU A 46 7.29 -3.16 5.23
C LEU A 46 6.57 -4.51 5.09
N LEU A 47 7.20 -5.54 4.53
CA LEU A 47 6.64 -6.90 4.47
C LEU A 47 6.48 -7.56 5.85
N ALA A 48 7.18 -7.05 6.87
CA ALA A 48 6.99 -7.50 8.24
C ALA A 48 5.69 -6.94 8.86
N ILE A 49 5.10 -5.90 8.27
CA ILE A 49 3.90 -5.23 8.79
C ILE A 49 2.65 -6.05 8.41
N HIS A 50 1.82 -6.32 9.42
CA HIS A 50 0.57 -7.05 9.22
C HIS A 50 -0.33 -6.35 8.18
N GLY A 51 -0.76 -7.08 7.15
CA GLY A 51 -1.62 -6.56 6.09
C GLY A 51 -0.89 -5.90 4.92
N VAL A 52 0.42 -5.64 5.04
CA VAL A 52 1.25 -5.17 3.93
C VAL A 52 1.78 -6.37 3.15
N GLY A 53 1.47 -6.41 1.87
CA GLY A 53 1.91 -7.47 0.96
C GLY A 53 2.94 -7.01 -0.07
N PRO A 54 3.59 -7.94 -0.79
CA PRO A 54 4.57 -7.62 -1.83
C PRO A 54 4.01 -6.69 -2.89
N ARG A 55 2.72 -6.83 -3.23
CA ARG A 55 2.08 -5.94 -4.19
C ARG A 55 1.97 -4.50 -3.71
N ALA A 56 1.75 -4.28 -2.41
CA ALA A 56 1.74 -2.92 -1.85
C ALA A 56 3.15 -2.31 -1.93
N VAL A 57 4.18 -3.08 -1.57
CA VAL A 57 5.58 -2.68 -1.64
C VAL A 57 6.00 -2.30 -3.07
N GLU A 58 5.61 -3.10 -4.07
CA GLU A 58 5.85 -2.79 -5.49
C GLU A 58 5.27 -1.42 -5.87
N LEU A 59 4.01 -1.15 -5.51
CA LEU A 59 3.33 0.11 -5.83
C LEU A 59 3.95 1.32 -5.11
N LEU A 60 4.36 1.16 -3.85
CA LEU A 60 5.06 2.21 -3.10
C LEU A 60 6.43 2.50 -3.72
N ARG A 61 7.16 1.46 -4.13
CA ARG A 61 8.45 1.57 -4.82
C ARG A 61 8.31 2.27 -6.18
N GLU A 62 7.32 1.88 -6.97
CA GLU A 62 7.01 2.54 -8.25
C GLU A 62 6.72 4.03 -8.03
N LYS A 63 5.90 4.39 -7.04
CA LYS A 63 5.57 5.78 -6.75
C LYS A 63 6.79 6.59 -6.29
N ARG A 64 7.61 6.04 -5.39
CA ARG A 64 8.83 6.69 -4.87
C ARG A 64 9.88 6.88 -5.95
N GLY A 65 10.08 5.87 -6.81
CA GLY A 65 11.00 5.96 -7.96
C GLY A 65 10.50 6.83 -9.11
N HIS A 66 9.18 7.08 -9.18
CA HIS A 66 8.54 7.96 -10.16
C HIS A 66 8.41 9.41 -9.65
N GLN A 67 9.05 9.81 -8.55
CA GLN A 67 9.14 11.23 -8.23
C GLN A 67 10.07 11.89 -9.24
N PRO A 68 9.58 12.70 -10.21
CA PRO A 68 10.47 13.48 -11.05
C PRO A 68 11.16 14.48 -10.12
N GLY A 69 12.49 14.37 -10.00
CA GLY A 69 13.32 15.47 -9.51
C GLY A 69 13.17 16.69 -10.40
#